data_AF-A0A967XMJ1-F1
#
_entry.id   AF-A0A967XMJ1-F1
#
_cell.length_a   1.000
_cell.length_b   1.000
_cell.length_c   1.000
_cell.angle_alpha   90.00
_cell.angle_beta   90.00
_cell.angle_gamma   90.00
#
_symmetry.space_group_name_H-M   'P 1'
#
loop_
_entity.id
_entity.type
_entity.pdbx_description
1 polymer ?
#
loop_
_entity_poly.entity_id
_entity_poly.type
_entity_poly.pdbx_seq_one_letter_code
_entity_poly.pdbx_strand_id
1 'polypeptide(L)' 'YTVTGGAANGQLELTSAPGTAISSFTQAEIDAGLLVYVHNGTDTTADSFSFAVADIFGGTAATTVFNITVNS' A
#
# COMPACT_ATOMS: atom_id res chain seq x y z
N TYR A 1 -1.44 -7.91 5.97
CA TYR A 1 -0.59 -6.72 5.83
C TYR A 1 -1.35 -5.54 6.38
N THR A 2 -0.71 -4.71 7.20
CA THR A 2 -1.31 -3.51 7.78
C THR A 2 -0.41 -2.32 7.50
N VAL A 3 -0.96 -1.26 6.92
CA VAL A 3 -0.25 -0.01 6.66
C VAL A 3 -0.02 0.70 7.99
N THR A 4 1.25 0.98 8.28
CA THR A 4 1.69 1.67 9.50
C THR A 4 2.00 3.14 9.26
N GLY A 5 2.16 3.54 8.00
CA GLY A 5 2.30 4.92 7.55
C GLY A 5 1.89 5.02 6.09
N GLY A 6 0.91 5.87 5.80
CA GLY A 6 0.35 6.03 4.46
C GLY A 6 1.29 6.77 3.51
N ALA A 7 0.98 6.66 2.22
CA ALA A 7 1.57 7.46 1.16
C ALA A 7 1.25 8.95 1.35
N ALA A 8 2.21 9.82 1.01
CA ALA A 8 2.04 11.27 1.12
C ALA A 8 1.43 11.87 -0.16
N ASN A 9 1.74 11.28 -1.31
CA ASN A 9 1.37 11.79 -2.63
C ASN A 9 0.37 10.87 -3.34
N GLY A 10 -0.30 9.98 -2.61
CA GLY A 10 -1.27 9.05 -3.15
C GLY A 10 -1.92 8.19 -2.09
N GLN A 11 -2.57 7.11 -2.52
CA GLN A 11 -3.18 6.14 -1.63
C GLN A 11 -3.10 4.72 -2.18
N LEU A 12 -3.24 3.74 -1.29
CA LEU A 12 -3.44 2.35 -1.66
C LEU A 12 -4.94 2.07 -1.81
N GLU A 13 -5.30 1.30 -2.82
CA GLU A 13 -6.68 0.90 -3.11
C GLU A 13 -6.74 -0.57 -3.52
N LEU A 14 -7.94 -1.15 -3.50
CA LEU A 14 -8.23 -2.38 -4.22
C LEU A 14 -8.93 -2.04 -5.52
N THR A 15 -8.62 -2.77 -6.60
CA THR A 15 -9.29 -2.62 -7.90
C THR A 15 -10.81 -2.83 -7.83
N SER A 16 -11.31 -3.55 -6.82
CA SER A 16 -12.75 -3.76 -6.58
C SER A 16 -13.47 -2.53 -6.00
N ALA A 17 -12.75 -1.56 -5.45
CA ALA A 17 -13.32 -0.35 -4.86
C ALA A 17 -12.45 0.90 -5.18
N PRO A 18 -12.37 1.32 -6.45
CA PRO A 18 -11.56 2.48 -6.85
C PRO A 18 -11.97 3.76 -6.10
N GLY A 19 -10.99 4.60 -5.79
CA GLY A 19 -11.15 5.84 -5.03
C GLY A 19 -11.29 5.66 -3.52
N THR A 20 -11.34 4.41 -3.01
CA THR A 20 -11.44 4.13 -1.58
C THR A 20 -10.08 3.72 -1.02
N ALA A 21 -9.50 4.58 -0.19
CA ALA A 21 -8.25 4.28 0.49
C ALA A 21 -8.39 3.08 1.45
N ILE A 22 -7.39 2.21 1.46
CA ILE A 22 -7.31 1.07 2.39
C ILE A 22 -6.08 1.21 3.31
N SER A 23 -6.19 0.66 4.52
CA SER A 23 -5.10 0.59 5.50
C SER A 23 -4.63 -0.84 5.77
N SER A 24 -5.21 -1.84 5.09
CA SER A 24 -4.84 -3.24 5.21
C SER A 24 -5.18 -4.00 3.95
N PHE A 25 -4.41 -5.04 3.68
CA PHE A 25 -4.59 -5.96 2.56
C PHE A 25 -4.02 -7.35 2.91
N THR A 26 -4.35 -8.35 2.10
CA THR A 26 -4.00 -9.75 2.29
C THR A 26 -3.01 -10.23 1.23
N GLN A 27 -2.32 -11.33 1.50
CA GLN A 27 -1.47 -11.96 0.48
C GLN A 27 -2.28 -12.38 -0.75
N ALA A 28 -3.50 -12.88 -0.56
CA ALA A 28 -4.38 -13.28 -1.65
C ALA A 28 -4.75 -12.12 -2.59
N GLU A 29 -4.95 -10.91 -2.05
CA GLU A 29 -5.20 -9.72 -2.88
C GLU A 29 -3.96 -9.28 -3.66
N ILE A 30 -2.76 -9.46 -3.10
CA ILE A 30 -1.50 -9.24 -3.83
C ILE A 30 -1.36 -10.28 -4.95
N ASP A 31 -1.55 -11.57 -4.63
CA ASP A 31 -1.43 -12.68 -5.57
C ASP A 31 -2.44 -12.57 -6.72
N ALA A 32 -3.62 -12.03 -6.44
CA ALA A 32 -4.66 -11.74 -7.41
C ALA A 32 -4.44 -10.42 -8.18
N GLY A 33 -3.39 -9.64 -7.88
CA GLY A 33 -3.09 -8.38 -8.54
C GLY A 33 -4.10 -7.27 -8.28
N LEU A 34 -4.79 -7.30 -7.13
CA LEU A 34 -5.87 -6.36 -6.79
C LEU A 34 -5.38 -5.10 -6.08
N LEU A 35 -4.22 -5.16 -5.42
CA LEU A 35 -3.64 -4.01 -4.72
C LEU A 35 -3.01 -3.04 -5.71
N VAL A 36 -3.44 -1.79 -5.68
CA VAL A 36 -2.90 -0.71 -6.52
C VAL A 36 -2.52 0.51 -5.70
N TYR A 37 -1.56 1.27 -6.21
CA TYR A 37 -1.26 2.62 -5.75
C TYR A 37 -1.81 3.63 -6.75
N VAL A 38 -2.48 4.67 -6.24
CA VAL A 38 -3.03 5.76 -7.04
C VAL A 38 -2.37 7.08 -6.59
N HIS A 39 -1.63 7.72 -7.51
CA HIS A 39 -1.01 9.02 -7.29
C HIS A 39 -2.07 10.13 -7.28
N ASN A 40 -1.89 11.16 -6.46
CA ASN A 40 -2.84 12.26 -6.27
C ASN A 40 -2.81 13.33 -7.40
N GLY A 41 -2.04 13.10 -8.46
CA GLY A 41 -1.90 14.00 -9.61
C GLY A 41 -0.98 15.21 -9.38
N THR A 42 -0.26 15.29 -8.26
CA THR A 42 0.80 16.29 -8.08
C THR A 42 2.02 15.98 -8.97
N ASP A 43 2.94 16.93 -9.11
CA ASP A 43 4.15 16.78 -9.94
C ASP A 43 5.31 16.12 -9.16
N THR A 44 4.98 15.19 -8.26
CA THR A 44 5.96 14.41 -7.49
C THR A 44 6.23 13.07 -8.16
N THR A 45 7.51 12.68 -8.20
CA THR A 45 7.96 11.43 -8.83
C THR A 45 8.33 10.35 -7.82
N ALA A 46 8.21 10.64 -6.52
CA ALA A 46 8.56 9.72 -5.45
C ALA A 46 7.50 9.74 -4.34
N ASP A 47 7.22 8.56 -3.82
CA ASP A 47 6.37 8.36 -2.65
C ASP A 47 6.79 7.08 -1.92
N SER A 48 6.20 6.81 -0.77
CA SER A 48 6.40 5.56 -0.06
C SER A 48 5.26 5.30 0.89
N PHE A 49 5.01 4.05 1.22
CA PHE A 49 4.21 3.68 2.37
C PHE A 49 4.97 2.67 3.22
N SER A 50 4.62 2.58 4.49
CA SER A 50 5.16 1.57 5.40
C SER A 50 4.07 0.61 5.84
N PHE A 51 4.43 -0.66 6.02
CA PHE A 51 3.51 -1.70 6.43
C PHE A 51 4.20 -2.73 7.35
N ALA A 52 3.39 -3.45 8.12
CA ALA A 52 3.79 -4.61 8.88
C ALA A 52 3.02 -5.85 8.42
N VAL A 53 3.63 -7.02 8.61
CA VAL A 53 3.03 -8.33 8.30
C VAL A 53 2.80 -9.05 9.62
N ALA A 54 1.61 -9.60 9.81
CA ALA A 54 1.33 -10.48 10.94
C ALA A 54 1.22 -11.92 10.42
N ASP A 55 1.73 -12.89 11.19
CA ASP A 55 1.48 -14.30 10.97
C ASP A 55 0.10 -14.72 11.50
N ILE A 56 -0.27 -15.98 11.23
CA ILE A 56 -1.55 -16.56 11.67
C ILE A 56 -1.65 -16.79 13.19
N PHE A 57 -0.55 -16.63 13.93
CA PHE A 57 -0.47 -16.75 15.38
C PHE A 57 -0.39 -15.38 16.08
N GLY A 58 -0.47 -14.28 15.34
CA GLY A 58 -0.45 -12.91 15.85
C GLY A 58 0.95 -12.30 16.03
N GLY A 59 2.01 -13.01 15.64
CA GLY A 59 3.36 -12.46 15.58
C GLY A 59 3.46 -11.40 14.49
N THR A 60 3.95 -10.20 14.81
CA THR A 60 4.09 -9.10 13.83
C THR A 60 5.56 -8.88 13.47
N ALA A 61 5.87 -8.90 12.18
CA ALA A 61 7.18 -8.54 11.66
C ALA A 61 7.46 -7.03 11.82
N ALA A 62 8.73 -6.66 11.80
CA ALA A 62 9.12 -5.25 11.81
C ALA A 62 8.52 -4.47 10.63
N THR A 63 8.21 -3.19 10.86
CA THR A 63 7.74 -2.29 9.82
C THR A 63 8.73 -2.22 8.66
N THR A 64 8.21 -2.40 7.46
CA THR A 64 8.95 -2.32 6.20
C THR A 64 8.45 -1.12 5.40
N VAL A 65 9.35 -0.45 4.67
CA VAL A 65 9.01 0.66 3.77
C VAL A 65 9.04 0.16 2.33
N PHE A 66 7.98 0.45 1.57
CA PHE A 66 7.92 0.26 0.14
C PHE A 66 8.06 1.61 -0.56
N ASN A 67 9.11 1.75 -1.38
CA ASN A 67 9.39 2.98 -2.13
C ASN A 67 8.71 2.91 -3.50
N ILE A 68 8.08 4.01 -3.90
CA ILE A 68 7.37 4.15 -5.17
C ILE A 68 8.09 5.21 -6.00
N THR A 69 8.33 4.91 -7.27
CA THR A 69 8.79 5.86 -8.26
C THR A 69 7.72 6.00 -9.33
N VAL A 70 7.25 7.23 -9.54
CA VAL A 70 6.31 7.60 -10.59
C VAL A 70 7.12 8.21 -11.74
N ASN A 71 7.07 7.57 -12.90
CA ASN A 71 7.71 8.06 -14.11
C ASN A 71 6.67 8.86 -14.92
N SER A 72 7.03 10.09 -15.28
CA SER A 72 6.24 10.97 -16.15
C SER A 72 6.57 10.78 -17.62
#